data_AF-A0A5E4I356-F1
#
_entry.id   AF-A0A5E4I356-F1
#
_cell.length_a   1.000
_cell.length_b   1.000
_cell.length_c   1.000
_cell.angle_alpha   90.00
_cell.angle_beta   90.00
_cell.angle_gamma   90.00
#
_symmetry.space_group_name_H-M   'P 1'
#
loop_
_entity.id
_entity.type
_entity.pdbx_description
1 polymer ?
#
loop_
_entity_poly.entity_id
_entity_poly.type
_entity_poly.pdbx_seq_one_letter_code
_entity_poly.pdbx_strand_id
1 'polypeptide(L)'
;MKTENIIPKKTVRRYLKNRLQGDVSEKAVAHLRQTIQTTLDDFCIEATKKHDEQNRLRKNLGLKEKKRFDKELFIKVSPRFITNGTLPKSGESGQVNEETLSSGSNDFMETKNKSSCSKSAGVDAQ
;
A
#
# COMPACT_ATOMS: atom_id res chain seq x y z
N MET A 1 16.97 20.17 -23.05
CA MET A 1 15.54 20.54 -23.04
C MET A 1 14.78 19.45 -22.32
N LYS A 2 14.13 19.75 -21.19
CA LYS A 2 13.25 18.78 -20.52
C LYS A 2 11.98 18.72 -21.37
N THR A 3 11.71 17.57 -21.99
CA THR A 3 10.42 17.30 -22.60
C THR A 3 9.39 17.38 -21.47
N GLU A 4 8.58 18.43 -21.47
CA GLU A 4 7.43 18.49 -20.58
C GLU A 4 6.53 17.31 -21.00
N ASN A 5 6.35 16.35 -20.09
CA ASN A 5 5.53 15.16 -20.30
C ASN A 5 4.05 15.54 -20.29
N ILE A 6 3.65 16.35 -21.26
CA ILE A 6 2.29 16.88 -21.34
C ILE A 6 1.48 16.05 -22.31
N ILE A 7 0.28 15.69 -21.88
CA ILE A 7 -0.68 14.99 -22.72
C ILE A 7 -0.95 15.78 -24.02
N PRO A 8 -0.80 15.15 -25.20
CA PRO A 8 -1.04 15.83 -26.46
C PRO A 8 -2.52 16.22 -26.64
N LYS A 9 -2.75 17.50 -26.93
CA LYS A 9 -4.09 18.07 -27.20
C LYS A 9 -4.85 17.30 -28.28
N LYS A 10 -4.16 16.91 -29.37
CA LYS A 10 -4.75 16.14 -30.48
C LYS A 10 -5.32 14.80 -30.01
N THR A 11 -4.65 14.12 -29.07
CA THR A 11 -5.09 12.84 -28.51
C THR A 11 -6.38 13.00 -27.72
N VAL A 12 -6.45 14.02 -26.85
CA VAL A 12 -7.65 14.32 -26.05
C VAL A 12 -8.83 14.66 -26.96
N ARG A 13 -8.62 15.53 -27.95
CA ARG A 13 -9.67 15.89 -28.93
C ARG A 13 -10.16 14.67 -29.72
N ARG A 14 -9.24 13.80 -30.18
CA ARG A 14 -9.60 12.56 -30.89
C ARG A 14 -10.43 11.63 -30.00
N TYR A 15 -10.04 11.48 -28.74
CA TYR A 15 -10.78 10.65 -27.79
C TYR A 15 -12.21 11.17 -27.55
N LEU A 16 -12.36 12.48 -27.36
CA LEU A 16 -13.66 13.11 -27.17
C LEU A 16 -14.56 12.98 -28.41
N LYS A 17 -14.04 13.24 -29.61
CA LYS A 17 -14.80 13.09 -30.87
C LYS A 17 -15.29 11.67 -31.13
N ASN A 18 -14.54 10.67 -30.68
CA ASN A 18 -14.93 9.27 -30.84
C ASN A 18 -16.02 8.82 -29.84
N ARG A 19 -16.29 9.61 -28.79
CA ARG A 19 -17.22 9.25 -27.71
C ARG A 19 -18.47 10.12 -27.67
N LEU A 20 -18.36 11.38 -28.09
CA LEU A 20 -19.45 12.35 -28.09
C LEU A 20 -19.99 12.51 -29.50
N GLN A 21 -21.30 12.40 -29.67
CA GLN A 21 -21.96 12.78 -30.91
C GLN A 21 -22.06 14.31 -30.94
N GLY A 22 -21.14 14.99 -31.64
CA GLY A 22 -21.17 16.44 -31.81
C GLY A 22 -19.79 17.09 -31.91
N ASP A 23 -19.80 18.42 -32.07
CA ASP A 23 -18.58 19.22 -32.09
C ASP A 23 -17.96 19.34 -30.70
N VAL A 24 -16.66 19.11 -30.64
CA VAL A 24 -15.87 19.21 -29.41
C VAL A 24 -15.21 20.59 -29.37
N SER A 25 -15.59 21.41 -28.40
CA SER A 25 -15.03 22.75 -28.22
C SER A 25 -13.57 22.70 -27.77
N GLU A 26 -12.77 23.65 -28.23
CA GLU A 26 -11.37 23.78 -27.85
C GLU A 26 -11.17 24.00 -26.34
N LYS A 27 -12.12 24.69 -25.70
CA LYS A 27 -12.15 24.89 -24.24
C LYS A 27 -12.35 23.57 -23.50
N ALA A 28 -13.26 22.71 -23.95
CA ALA A 28 -13.48 21.40 -23.35
C ALA A 28 -12.23 20.50 -23.46
N VAL A 29 -11.56 20.52 -24.62
CA VAL A 29 -10.29 19.79 -24.81
C VAL A 29 -9.21 20.31 -23.85
N ALA A 30 -9.08 21.63 -23.72
CA ALA A 30 -8.08 22.24 -22.83
C ALA A 30 -8.37 21.90 -21.35
N HIS A 31 -9.63 22.00 -20.93
CA HIS A 31 -10.02 21.67 -19.57
C HIS A 31 -9.75 20.21 -19.25
N LEU A 32 -10.22 19.26 -20.08
CA LEU A 32 -9.99 17.84 -19.84
C LEU A 32 -8.49 17.49 -19.85
N ARG A 33 -7.71 18.07 -20.77
CA ARG A 33 -6.25 17.89 -20.80
C ARG A 33 -5.61 18.32 -19.48
N GLN A 34 -5.99 19.49 -18.98
CA GLN A 34 -5.47 19.99 -17.71
C GLN A 34 -5.89 19.09 -16.54
N THR A 35 -7.16 18.67 -16.49
CA THR A 35 -7.66 17.77 -15.45
C THR A 35 -6.88 16.47 -15.42
N ILE A 36 -6.71 15.78 -16.56
CA ILE A 36 -5.97 14.52 -16.61
C ILE A 36 -4.51 14.75 -16.20
N GLN A 37 -3.88 15.84 -16.65
CA GLN A 37 -2.51 16.16 -16.29
C GLN A 37 -2.36 16.35 -14.77
N THR A 38 -3.18 17.21 -14.18
CA THR A 38 -3.15 17.47 -12.73
C THR A 38 -3.43 16.20 -11.93
N THR A 39 -4.40 15.38 -12.33
CA THR A 39 -4.68 14.11 -11.65
C THR A 39 -3.51 13.13 -11.74
N LEU A 40 -2.82 13.05 -12.89
CA LEU A 40 -1.64 12.20 -13.04
C LEU A 40 -0.47 12.70 -12.19
N ASP A 41 -0.25 14.02 -12.17
CA ASP A 41 0.82 14.64 -11.38
C ASP A 41 0.60 14.39 -9.89
N ASP A 42 -0.61 14.67 -9.38
CA ASP A 42 -0.96 14.43 -7.97
C ASP A 42 -0.82 12.95 -7.59
N PHE A 43 -1.25 12.06 -8.48
CA PHE A 43 -1.08 10.62 -8.30
C PHE A 43 0.40 10.23 -8.20
N CYS A 44 1.25 10.73 -9.09
CA CYS A 44 2.68 10.42 -9.11
C CYS A 44 3.38 10.92 -7.84
N ILE A 45 3.02 12.11 -7.37
CA ILE A 45 3.54 12.69 -6.13
C ILE A 45 3.18 11.80 -4.93
N GLU A 46 1.91 11.46 -4.78
CA GLU A 46 1.43 10.63 -3.66
C GLU A 46 2.03 9.22 -3.70
N ALA A 47 2.14 8.63 -4.89
CA ALA A 47 2.77 7.33 -5.08
C ALA A 47 4.26 7.37 -4.66
N THR A 48 5.00 8.40 -5.09
CA THR A 48 6.42 8.61 -4.73
C THR A 48 6.59 8.76 -3.25
N LYS A 49 5.77 9.60 -2.62
CA LYS A 49 5.78 9.78 -1.16
C LYS A 49 5.61 8.47 -0.40
N LYS A 50 4.65 7.62 -0.80
CA LYS A 50 4.44 6.34 -0.12
C LYS A 50 5.56 5.33 -0.39
N HIS A 51 6.12 5.33 -1.60
CA HIS A 51 7.24 4.45 -1.94
C HIS A 51 8.49 4.81 -1.13
N ASP A 52 8.79 6.10 -1.02
CA ASP A 52 9.92 6.60 -0.25
C ASP A 52 9.73 6.32 1.25
N GLU A 53 8.50 6.46 1.76
CA GLU A 53 8.18 6.09 3.13
C GLU A 53 8.39 4.59 3.39
N GLN A 54 7.98 3.72 2.45
CA GLN A 54 8.27 2.29 2.56
C GLN A 54 9.79 2.01 2.58
N ASN A 55 10.57 2.68 1.73
CA ASN A 55 12.02 2.52 1.72
C ASN A 55 12.68 3.06 3.00
N ARG A 56 12.16 4.17 3.56
CA ARG A 56 12.59 4.70 4.86
C ARG A 56 12.39 3.66 5.97
N LEU A 57 11.22 3.03 6.03
CA LEU A 57 10.93 1.96 7.00
C LEU A 57 11.82 0.74 6.79
N ARG A 58 12.03 0.31 5.54
CA ARG A 58 12.91 -0.83 5.21
C ARG A 58 14.34 -0.58 5.65
N LYS A 59 14.85 0.63 5.44
CA LYS A 59 16.20 1.03 5.88
C LYS A 59 16.35 0.93 7.40
N ASN A 60 15.35 1.38 8.16
CA ASN A 60 15.37 1.27 9.62
C ASN A 60 15.37 -0.19 10.11
N LEU A 61 14.78 -1.11 9.34
CA LEU A 61 14.77 -2.55 9.60
C LEU A 61 15.99 -3.30 9.01
N GLY A 62 16.97 -2.59 8.43
CA GLY A 62 18.13 -3.21 7.78
C GLY A 62 17.80 -3.96 6.48
N LEU A 63 16.61 -3.74 5.91
CA LEU A 63 16.16 -4.40 4.68
C LEU A 63 16.60 -3.61 3.44
N LYS A 64 16.89 -4.32 2.34
CA LYS A 64 17.21 -3.71 1.05
C LYS A 64 16.04 -2.87 0.52
N GLU A 65 16.32 -1.69 0.00
CA GLU A 65 15.34 -0.81 -0.63
C GLU A 65 14.67 -1.46 -1.86
N LYS A 66 13.38 -1.16 -2.06
CA LYS A 66 12.67 -1.49 -3.29
C LYS A 66 13.02 -0.42 -4.34
N LYS A 67 13.53 -0.87 -5.50
CA LYS A 67 13.86 0.00 -6.65
C LYS A 67 12.69 0.20 -7.61
N ARG A 68 11.68 -0.66 -7.54
CA ARG A 68 10.53 -0.66 -8.45
C ARG A 68 9.29 -0.31 -7.66
N PHE A 69 8.45 0.50 -8.29
CA PHE A 69 7.11 0.74 -7.83
C PHE A 69 6.31 -0.55 -7.81
N ASP A 70 5.74 -0.85 -6.64
CA ASP A 70 4.90 -2.01 -6.46
C ASP A 70 3.52 -1.74 -7.07
N LYS A 71 3.00 -2.71 -7.85
CA LYS A 71 1.66 -2.63 -8.44
C LYS A 71 0.60 -2.51 -7.33
N GLU A 72 0.83 -3.12 -6.17
CA GLU A 72 -0.09 -2.99 -5.04
C GLU A 72 -0.13 -1.58 -4.47
N LEU A 73 1.00 -0.88 -4.47
CA LEU A 73 1.06 0.50 -4.02
C LEU A 73 0.29 1.41 -4.99
N PHE A 74 0.40 1.14 -6.29
CA PHE A 74 -0.37 1.82 -7.33
C PHE A 74 -1.88 1.62 -7.11
N ILE A 75 -2.33 0.39 -6.86
CA ILE A 75 -3.73 0.07 -6.57
C ILE A 75 -4.20 0.74 -5.28
N LYS A 76 -3.36 0.85 -4.23
CA LYS A 76 -3.73 1.51 -2.97
C LYS A 76 -3.82 3.03 -3.07
N VAL A 77 -3.14 3.66 -4.02
CA VAL A 77 -3.15 5.12 -4.22
C VAL A 77 -4.26 5.53 -5.19
N SER A 78 -4.56 4.68 -6.19
CA SER A 78 -5.50 4.98 -7.28
C SER A 78 -6.93 5.34 -6.87
N PRO A 79 -7.57 4.71 -5.87
CA PRO A 79 -8.95 5.02 -5.45
C PRO A 79 -9.16 6.46 -4.99
N ARG A 80 -8.10 7.16 -4.55
CA ARG A 80 -8.18 8.59 -4.18
C ARG A 80 -8.37 9.52 -5.38
N PHE A 81 -8.07 9.02 -6.59
CA PHE A 81 -8.06 9.78 -7.84
C PHE A 81 -9.07 9.26 -8.85
N ILE A 82 -9.54 8.02 -8.70
CA ILE A 82 -10.50 7.37 -9.58
C ILE A 82 -11.67 6.88 -8.72
N THR A 83 -12.65 7.74 -8.48
CA THR A 83 -13.78 7.43 -7.60
C THR A 83 -14.81 6.47 -8.22
N ASN A 84 -14.80 6.19 -9.52
CA ASN A 84 -15.83 5.38 -10.20
C ASN A 84 -15.32 4.33 -11.20
N GLY A 85 -14.01 4.04 -11.21
CA GLY A 85 -13.45 3.00 -12.07
C GLY A 85 -13.17 1.76 -11.24
N THR A 86 -14.08 0.78 -11.26
CA THR A 86 -13.83 -0.55 -10.69
C THR A 86 -12.58 -1.14 -11.33
N LEU A 87 -11.44 -1.01 -10.66
CA LEU A 87 -10.22 -1.73 -11.01
C LEU A 87 -10.48 -3.21 -10.69
N PRO A 88 -10.21 -4.14 -11.61
CA PRO A 88 -10.38 -5.56 -11.33
C PRO A 88 -9.54 -5.91 -10.11
N LYS A 89 -10.19 -6.53 -9.11
CA LYS A 89 -9.56 -6.97 -7.87
C LYS A 89 -8.30 -7.78 -8.21
N SER A 90 -7.14 -7.15 -8.06
CA SER A 90 -5.90 -7.91 -7.90
C SER A 90 -6.06 -8.61 -6.56
N GLY A 91 -5.97 -9.94 -6.56
CA GLY A 91 -6.41 -10.85 -5.50
C GLY A 91 -6.24 -10.34 -4.09
N GLU A 92 -7.23 -10.66 -3.25
CA GLU A 92 -7.34 -10.32 -1.82
C GLU A 92 -6.00 -10.01 -1.16
N SER A 93 -5.70 -8.73 -1.01
CA SER A 93 -4.74 -8.32 0.01
C SER A 93 -5.42 -8.62 1.33
N GLY A 94 -5.02 -9.70 2.00
CA GLY A 94 -5.55 -10.13 3.29
C GLY A 94 -5.58 -8.96 4.25
N GLN A 95 -6.77 -8.40 4.44
CA GLN A 95 -7.07 -7.59 5.62
C GLN A 95 -7.24 -8.60 6.74
N VAL A 96 -6.23 -8.68 7.59
CA VAL A 96 -6.40 -9.31 8.90
C VAL A 96 -7.33 -8.37 9.66
N ASN A 97 -8.57 -8.79 9.90
CA ASN A 97 -9.42 -8.10 10.86
C ASN A 97 -8.73 -8.20 12.22
N GLU A 98 -8.43 -7.05 12.84
CA GLU A 98 -7.86 -6.97 14.19
C GLU A 98 -8.72 -7.70 15.23
N GLU A 99 -9.97 -8.04 14.91
CA GLU A 99 -10.87 -8.86 15.74
C GLU A 99 -10.49 -10.35 15.83
N THR A 100 -9.49 -10.82 15.08
CA THR A 100 -8.96 -12.20 15.21
C THR A 100 -7.68 -12.33 16.04
N LEU A 101 -7.19 -11.25 16.65
CA LEU A 101 -6.28 -11.39 17.78
C LEU A 101 -7.10 -11.82 18.99
N SER A 102 -7.34 -13.13 19.10
CA SER A 102 -7.84 -13.73 20.33
C SER A 102 -6.94 -13.28 21.48
N SER A 103 -7.51 -12.41 22.31
CA SER A 103 -7.07 -12.11 23.66
C SER A 103 -7.13 -13.41 24.48
N GLY A 104 -6.11 -14.25 24.34
CA GLY A 104 -5.89 -15.44 25.14
C GLY A 104 -5.18 -15.08 26.44
N SER A 105 -5.90 -14.43 27.35
CA SER A 105 -5.53 -14.36 28.76
C SER A 105 -5.58 -15.77 29.34
N ASN A 106 -4.42 -16.34 29.69
CA ASN A 106 -4.35 -17.44 30.64
C ASN A 106 -3.70 -16.90 31.93
N ASP A 107 -4.54 -16.31 32.77
CA ASP A 107 -4.35 -16.34 34.21
C ASP A 107 -4.44 -17.80 34.65
N PHE A 108 -3.31 -18.44 34.96
CA PHE A 108 -3.32 -19.74 35.62
C PHE A 108 -2.51 -19.70 36.91
N MET A 109 -3.29 -19.60 37.99
CA MET A 109 -3.02 -19.78 39.41
C MET A 109 -1.67 -20.41 39.79
N GLU A 110 -0.92 -19.61 40.54
CA GLU A 110 0.05 -20.01 41.54
C GLU A 110 -0.60 -20.99 42.53
N THR A 111 -0.26 -22.27 42.47
CA THR A 111 -0.51 -23.21 43.57
C THR A 111 0.80 -23.58 44.25
N LYS A 112 0.97 -23.02 45.45
CA LYS A 112 1.94 -23.44 46.45
C LYS A 112 1.83 -24.94 46.66
N ASN A 113 2.93 -25.67 46.54
CA ASN A 113 3.10 -26.90 47.31
C ASN A 113 4.41 -26.88 48.09
N LYS A 114 4.21 -27.09 49.39
CA LYS A 114 5.18 -27.07 50.48
C LYS A 114 6.20 -28.20 50.36
N SER A 115 7.44 -27.85 50.68
CA SER A 115 8.32 -28.56 51.63
C SER A 115 8.35 -30.10 51.57
N SER A 116 9.50 -30.66 51.20
CA SER A 116 10.37 -31.29 52.20
C SER A 116 11.76 -31.57 51.65
N CYS A 117 12.72 -31.09 52.41
CA CYS A 117 14.13 -31.44 52.38
C CYS A 117 14.29 -32.87 52.92
N SER A 118 15.11 -33.70 52.27
CA SER A 118 15.71 -34.88 52.90
C SER A 118 17.16 -34.96 52.44
N LYS A 119 18.07 -34.87 53.41
CA LYS A 119 19.53 -34.96 53.27
C LYS A 119 19.99 -36.41 53.03
N SER A 120 21.12 -36.52 52.32
CA SER A 120 22.23 -37.51 52.47
C SER A 120 21.94 -38.97 52.07
N ALA A 121 22.86 -39.83 51.61
CA ALA A 121 24.33 -39.88 51.66
C ALA A 121 24.88 -40.90 50.63
N GLY A 122 26.15 -40.74 50.20
CA GLY A 122 27.12 -41.80 49.81
C GLY A 122 26.78 -42.71 48.60
N VAL A 123 27.68 -43.39 47.89
CA VAL A 123 29.15 -43.60 47.93
C VAL A 123 29.52 -44.29 46.59
N ASP A 124 30.72 -43.97 46.11
CA ASP A 124 31.72 -44.75 45.35
C ASP A 124 31.40 -45.76 44.20
N ALA A 125 32.21 -45.56 43.15
CA ALA A 125 33.01 -46.53 42.39
C ALA A 125 32.36 -47.69 41.61
N GLN A 126 32.55 -47.67 40.29
CA GLN A 126 33.53 -48.52 39.58
C GLN A 126 33.86 -47.95 38.20
#